data_AF-A0A7X0U6N9-F1
#
_entry.id   AF-A0A7X0U6N9-F1
#
_cell.length_a   1.000
_cell.length_b   1.000
_cell.length_c   1.000
_cell.angle_alpha   90.00
_cell.angle_beta   90.00
_cell.angle_gamma   90.00
#
_symmetry.space_group_name_H-M   'P 1'
#
loop_
_entity.id
_entity.type
_entity.pdbx_description
1 polymer ?
#
loop_
_entity_poly.entity_id
_entity_poly.type
_entity_poly.pdbx_seq_one_letter_code
_entity_poly.pdbx_strand_id
1 'polypeptide(L)'
;MSPQYAWSERFPARHAETQSSAHQPVSPLGDLYPPATEAEVRELEERLDVELPPSYRQFLLVANGRGNADDCCLLRAKEVGWLRDVDPSIAKSWSEPKPVNSWSVPDELYFVYGLEQDSIRYRGEYVPDTLLIGYWDDGVALLNPCVRTAEGEWEAWYLAPWLPGAHRYRSFWDLAMDELRMQYSR
;
A
#
# COMPACT_ATOMS: atom_id res chain seq x y z
N MET A 1 18.83 -40.27 -16.14
CA MET A 1 18.06 -39.94 -17.34
C MET A 1 16.96 -38.96 -16.93
N SER A 2 17.22 -37.66 -17.07
CA SER A 2 16.21 -36.61 -16.83
C SER A 2 15.87 -35.98 -18.17
N PRO A 3 14.58 -35.79 -18.51
CA PRO A 3 14.24 -35.14 -19.77
C PRO A 3 14.47 -33.63 -19.63
N GLN A 4 15.48 -33.12 -20.32
CA GLN A 4 15.64 -31.68 -20.55
C GLN A 4 14.62 -31.29 -21.62
N TYR A 5 13.61 -30.53 -21.21
CA TYR A 5 12.55 -30.09 -22.12
C TYR A 5 13.07 -29.00 -23.05
N ALA A 6 12.72 -29.09 -24.34
CA ALA A 6 13.17 -28.25 -25.45
C ALA A 6 12.81 -26.73 -25.35
N TRP A 7 12.27 -26.26 -24.23
CA TRP A 7 12.05 -24.84 -23.95
C TRP A 7 13.23 -24.19 -23.20
N SER A 8 14.14 -24.97 -22.61
CA SER A 8 15.27 -24.46 -21.82
C SER A 8 16.31 -23.67 -22.64
N GLU A 9 16.33 -23.82 -23.96
CA GLU A 9 17.27 -23.13 -24.85
C GLU A 9 16.77 -21.76 -25.36
N ARG A 10 15.58 -21.32 -24.92
CA ARG A 10 14.94 -20.09 -25.42
C ARG A 10 15.16 -18.86 -24.54
N PHE A 11 15.85 -19.02 -23.41
CA PHE A 11 16.28 -17.90 -22.56
C PHE A 11 17.74 -17.56 -22.90
N PRO A 12 18.08 -16.31 -23.27
CA PRO A 12 19.48 -15.93 -23.38
C PRO A 12 20.18 -16.15 -22.02
N ALA A 13 21.40 -16.67 -22.07
CA ALA A 13 22.22 -16.87 -20.89
C ALA A 13 22.29 -15.56 -20.09
N ARG A 14 22.04 -15.65 -18.77
CA ARG A 14 22.19 -14.52 -17.85
C ARG A 14 23.58 -13.92 -18.06
N HIS A 15 23.63 -12.71 -18.61
CA HIS A 15 24.87 -11.97 -18.72
C HIS A 15 25.36 -11.67 -17.29
N ALA A 16 26.63 -11.95 -17.08
CA ALA A 16 27.34 -11.77 -15.83
C ALA A 16 27.17 -10.32 -15.32
N GLU A 17 26.59 -10.20 -14.13
CA GLU A 17 26.58 -8.95 -13.36
C GLU A 17 28.02 -8.55 -13.04
N THR A 18 28.48 -7.47 -13.68
CA THR A 18 29.68 -6.77 -13.28
C THR A 18 29.30 -5.70 -12.27
N GLN A 19 29.73 -5.95 -11.03
CA GLN A 19 29.91 -5.05 -9.88
C GLN A 19 29.67 -3.55 -10.09
N SER A 20 28.88 -2.95 -9.19
CA SER A 20 29.37 -2.01 -8.17
C SER A 20 28.22 -1.11 -7.70
N SER A 21 27.75 -1.31 -6.46
CA SER A 21 27.11 -0.23 -5.73
C SER A 21 27.66 -0.25 -4.30
N ALA A 22 28.33 0.84 -3.96
CA ALA A 22 29.00 1.03 -2.69
C ALA A 22 28.00 0.88 -1.54
N HIS A 23 28.37 0.06 -0.56
CA HIS A 23 27.70 -0.07 0.73
C HIS A 23 27.57 1.33 1.36
N GLN A 24 26.40 1.94 1.24
CA GLN A 24 26.06 3.12 2.05
C GLN A 24 25.75 2.64 3.47
N PRO A 25 26.16 3.39 4.51
CA PRO A 25 25.88 3.02 5.89
C PRO A 25 24.36 3.05 6.11
N VAL A 26 23.80 1.86 6.29
CA VAL A 26 22.38 1.65 6.56
C VAL A 26 22.04 2.30 7.90
N SER A 27 21.11 3.27 7.88
CA SER A 27 20.61 3.89 9.10
C SER A 27 19.88 2.83 9.96
N PRO A 28 20.00 2.88 11.30
CA PRO A 28 19.36 1.91 12.19
C PRO A 28 17.82 1.93 12.19
N LEU A 29 17.20 2.86 11.44
CA LEU A 29 15.75 2.96 11.21
C LEU A 29 15.32 2.54 9.79
N GLY A 30 16.24 1.98 8.99
CA GLY A 30 16.03 1.69 7.57
C GLY A 30 16.16 2.92 6.67
N ASP A 31 15.78 2.78 5.40
CA ASP A 31 15.79 3.81 4.35
C ASP A 31 14.64 4.83 4.51
N LEU A 32 14.54 5.47 5.68
CA LEU A 32 13.59 6.56 5.88
C LEU A 32 14.07 7.82 5.17
N TYR A 33 13.17 8.47 4.42
CA TYR A 33 13.46 9.79 3.89
C TYR A 33 13.45 10.83 5.01
N PRO A 34 14.13 11.98 4.82
CA PRO A 34 14.04 13.09 5.75
C PRO A 34 12.59 13.45 6.06
N PRO A 35 12.28 13.90 7.29
CA PRO A 35 10.94 14.36 7.66
C PRO A 35 10.37 15.37 6.66
N ALA A 36 9.07 15.29 6.39
CA ALA A 36 8.37 16.33 5.65
C ALA A 36 8.20 17.55 6.55
N THR A 37 8.27 18.73 5.95
CA THR A 37 7.93 19.97 6.63
C THR A 37 6.40 20.12 6.73
N GLU A 38 5.92 20.87 7.71
CA GLU A 38 4.49 21.24 7.81
C GLU A 38 3.97 21.91 6.53
N ALA A 39 4.83 22.63 5.81
CA ALA A 39 4.48 23.25 4.54
C ALA A 39 4.24 22.21 3.43
N GLU A 40 5.09 21.19 3.31
CA GLU A 40 4.93 20.10 2.34
C GLU A 40 3.70 19.24 2.65
N VAL A 41 3.42 18.99 3.93
CA VAL A 41 2.22 18.26 4.35
C VAL A 41 0.95 19.07 4.05
N ARG A 42 0.96 20.38 4.31
CA ARG A 42 -0.16 21.26 3.96
C ARG A 42 -0.35 21.36 2.44
N GLU A 43 0.72 21.44 1.67
CA GLU A 43 0.65 21.43 0.20
C GLU A 43 0.03 20.13 -0.32
N LEU A 44 0.33 18.98 0.32
CA LEU A 44 -0.31 17.71 0.02
C LEU A 44 -1.83 17.76 0.30
N GLU A 45 -2.24 18.24 1.46
CA GLU A 45 -3.65 18.40 1.82
C GLU A 45 -4.39 19.33 0.87
N GLU A 46 -3.79 20.48 0.54
CA GLU A 46 -4.32 21.44 -0.43
C GLU A 46 -4.45 20.82 -1.84
N ARG A 47 -3.45 20.03 -2.26
CA ARG A 47 -3.47 19.35 -3.57
C ARG A 47 -4.54 18.27 -3.65
N LEU A 48 -4.81 17.59 -2.55
CA LEU A 48 -5.81 16.51 -2.48
C LEU A 48 -7.22 17.02 -2.11
N ASP A 49 -7.34 18.27 -1.66
CA ASP A 49 -8.57 18.89 -1.13
C ASP A 49 -9.17 18.10 0.07
N VAL A 50 -8.30 17.63 0.96
CA VAL A 50 -8.67 16.82 2.13
C VAL A 50 -7.71 17.06 3.30
N GLU A 51 -8.20 16.88 4.53
CA GLU A 51 -7.35 16.75 5.72
C GLU A 51 -6.88 15.30 5.85
N LEU A 52 -5.57 15.08 5.98
CA LEU A 52 -4.99 13.74 6.09
C LEU A 52 -5.34 13.09 7.44
N PRO A 53 -5.45 11.76 7.52
CA PRO A 53 -5.68 11.09 8.78
C PRO A 53 -4.51 11.35 9.75
N PRO A 54 -4.78 11.59 11.05
CA PRO A 54 -3.76 12.07 11.99
C PRO A 54 -2.50 11.21 12.04
N SER A 55 -2.64 9.88 12.05
CA SER A 55 -1.51 8.95 12.12
C SER A 55 -0.61 8.99 10.88
N TYR A 56 -1.19 9.16 9.69
CA TYR A 56 -0.43 9.30 8.45
C TYR A 56 0.26 10.66 8.35
N ARG A 57 -0.44 11.74 8.77
CA ARG A 57 0.14 13.07 8.86
C ARG A 57 1.37 13.08 9.78
N GLN A 58 1.24 12.51 10.97
CA GLN A 58 2.35 12.40 11.92
C GLN A 58 3.51 11.58 11.36
N PHE A 59 3.21 10.50 10.64
CA PHE A 59 4.25 9.73 9.96
C PHE A 59 5.05 10.59 8.97
N LEU A 60 4.39 11.37 8.10
CA LEU A 60 5.08 12.24 7.15
C LEU A 60 6.00 13.27 7.85
N LEU A 61 5.57 13.81 8.99
CA LEU A 61 6.36 14.75 9.80
C LEU A 61 7.54 14.09 10.55
N VAL A 62 7.61 12.76 10.58
CA VAL A 62 8.74 12.00 11.13
C VAL A 62 9.62 11.43 10.02
N ALA A 63 9.01 10.98 8.92
CA ALA A 63 9.67 10.44 7.74
C ALA A 63 8.79 10.70 6.52
N ASN A 64 9.28 11.46 5.55
CA ASN A 64 8.55 11.75 4.31
C ASN A 64 8.57 10.54 3.37
N GLY A 65 7.95 9.44 3.78
CA GLY A 65 8.05 8.16 3.09
C GLY A 65 9.22 7.31 3.57
N ARG A 66 9.31 6.11 3.00
CA ARG A 66 10.28 5.06 3.35
C ARG A 66 10.62 4.26 2.09
N GLY A 67 11.88 3.86 1.94
CA GLY A 67 12.24 2.68 1.17
C GLY A 67 13.32 2.86 0.11
N ASN A 68 14.00 1.74 -0.13
CA ASN A 68 14.61 1.31 -1.39
C ASN A 68 13.59 0.42 -2.14
N ALA A 69 13.64 0.42 -3.47
CA ALA A 69 12.59 -0.03 -4.39
C ALA A 69 12.24 -1.53 -4.37
N ASP A 70 12.96 -2.37 -3.62
CA ASP A 70 12.95 -3.82 -3.86
C ASP A 70 11.99 -4.64 -2.99
N ASP A 71 11.45 -4.14 -1.87
CA ASP A 71 10.50 -4.91 -1.03
C ASP A 71 9.30 -4.08 -0.55
N CYS A 72 9.50 -3.02 0.24
CA CYS A 72 8.42 -2.23 0.83
C CYS A 72 8.75 -0.74 0.84
N CYS A 73 7.92 0.09 0.23
CA CYS A 73 8.06 1.54 0.22
C CYS A 73 6.79 2.28 0.63
N LEU A 74 6.98 3.41 1.30
CA LEU A 74 5.95 4.43 1.51
C LEU A 74 6.34 5.65 0.68
N LEU A 75 5.40 6.12 -0.13
CA LEU A 75 5.59 7.25 -1.05
C LEU A 75 5.85 8.55 -0.28
N ARG A 76 6.64 9.42 -0.88
CA ARG A 76 6.82 10.78 -0.36
C ARG A 76 5.54 11.58 -0.59
N ALA A 77 5.32 12.62 0.21
CA ALA A 77 4.14 13.46 0.13
C ALA A 77 3.83 13.98 -1.29
N LYS A 78 4.85 14.27 -2.10
CA LYS A 78 4.67 14.72 -3.50
C LYS A 78 4.25 13.63 -4.49
N GLU A 79 4.48 12.36 -4.17
CA GLU A 79 4.19 11.19 -5.01
C GLU A 79 2.83 10.56 -4.69
N VAL A 80 2.30 10.86 -3.50
CA VAL A 80 0.99 10.40 -3.03
C VAL A 80 -0.12 11.00 -3.90
N GLY A 81 -1.12 10.19 -4.26
CA GLY A 81 -2.25 10.63 -5.07
C GLY A 81 -3.40 9.65 -5.05
N TRP A 82 -4.55 10.06 -5.59
CA TRP A 82 -5.73 9.21 -5.70
C TRP A 82 -5.44 8.02 -6.62
N LEU A 83 -5.86 6.83 -6.23
CA LEU A 83 -5.56 5.60 -6.96
C LEU A 83 -6.08 5.64 -8.39
N ARG A 84 -7.26 6.22 -8.62
CA ARG A 84 -7.82 6.44 -9.97
C ARG A 84 -6.92 7.25 -10.90
N ASP A 85 -6.07 8.11 -10.36
CA ASP A 85 -5.23 9.04 -11.13
C ASP A 85 -3.81 8.48 -11.27
N VAL A 86 -3.29 7.86 -10.21
CA VAL A 86 -1.91 7.33 -10.17
C VAL A 86 -1.81 5.94 -10.80
N ASP A 87 -2.77 5.05 -10.53
CA ASP A 87 -2.85 3.72 -11.14
C ASP A 87 -4.31 3.33 -11.48
N PRO A 88 -4.83 3.84 -12.63
CA PRO A 88 -6.18 3.52 -13.08
C PRO A 88 -6.40 2.02 -13.34
N SER A 89 -5.33 1.26 -13.61
CA SER A 89 -5.41 -0.17 -13.90
C SER A 89 -5.71 -0.97 -12.65
N ILE A 90 -4.99 -0.68 -11.55
CA ILE A 90 -5.30 -1.24 -10.22
C ILE A 90 -6.70 -0.78 -9.79
N ALA A 91 -6.99 0.52 -9.91
CA ALA A 91 -8.30 1.06 -9.53
C ALA A 91 -9.45 0.29 -10.21
N LYS A 92 -9.35 0.10 -11.53
CA LYS A 92 -10.34 -0.65 -12.30
C LYS A 92 -10.44 -2.10 -11.84
N SER A 93 -9.31 -2.82 -11.80
CA SER A 93 -9.26 -4.25 -11.51
C SER A 93 -9.86 -4.62 -10.15
N TRP A 94 -9.71 -3.73 -9.16
CA TRP A 94 -10.22 -3.92 -7.80
C TRP A 94 -11.60 -3.29 -7.57
N SER A 95 -12.07 -2.40 -8.45
CA SER A 95 -13.42 -1.82 -8.38
C SER A 95 -14.51 -2.64 -9.06
N GLU A 96 -14.13 -3.58 -9.94
CA GLU A 96 -15.08 -4.36 -10.72
C GLU A 96 -15.94 -5.29 -9.82
N PRO A 97 -17.28 -5.27 -9.98
CA PRO A 97 -18.15 -6.13 -9.20
C PRO A 97 -17.85 -7.60 -9.53
N LYS A 98 -17.36 -8.34 -8.53
CA LYS A 98 -17.13 -9.79 -8.68
C LYS A 98 -18.48 -10.52 -8.68
N PRO A 99 -18.66 -11.59 -9.48
CA PRO A 99 -19.95 -12.28 -9.67
C PRO A 99 -20.64 -12.79 -8.38
N VAL A 100 -19.89 -12.90 -7.27
CA VAL A 100 -20.37 -13.41 -5.98
C VAL A 100 -20.84 -12.30 -5.02
N ASN A 101 -20.52 -11.02 -5.30
CA ASN A 101 -20.96 -9.87 -4.52
C ASN A 101 -21.86 -8.98 -5.38
N SER A 102 -23.17 -9.15 -5.22
CA SER A 102 -24.15 -8.11 -5.54
C SER A 102 -23.77 -6.81 -4.80
N TRP A 103 -23.97 -5.67 -5.46
CA TRP A 103 -23.68 -4.31 -4.99
C TRP A 103 -23.62 -4.07 -3.47
N SER A 104 -22.56 -3.37 -3.05
CA SER A 104 -22.21 -2.89 -1.70
C SER A 104 -22.33 -3.92 -0.57
N VAL A 105 -21.18 -4.39 -0.07
CA VAL A 105 -21.10 -5.23 1.13
C VAL A 105 -21.81 -4.55 2.32
N PRO A 106 -22.80 -5.19 2.97
CA PRO A 106 -23.49 -4.62 4.14
C PRO A 106 -22.54 -4.26 5.28
N ASP A 107 -22.88 -3.23 6.06
CA ASP A 107 -22.09 -2.74 7.20
C ASP A 107 -21.69 -3.86 8.17
N GLU A 108 -22.61 -4.79 8.46
CA GLU A 108 -22.39 -5.93 9.37
C GLU A 108 -21.27 -6.87 8.92
N LEU A 109 -21.06 -6.99 7.60
CA LEU A 109 -19.99 -7.80 7.02
C LEU A 109 -18.74 -6.95 6.74
N TYR A 110 -18.94 -5.66 6.46
CA TYR A 110 -17.87 -4.74 6.12
C TYR A 110 -17.05 -4.35 7.36
N PHE A 111 -17.66 -3.93 8.46
CA PHE A 111 -16.95 -3.38 9.63
C PHE A 111 -16.32 -4.43 10.57
N VAL A 112 -16.04 -5.63 10.06
CA VAL A 112 -15.27 -6.66 10.76
C VAL A 112 -13.78 -6.49 10.44
N TYR A 113 -12.97 -6.27 11.47
CA TYR A 113 -11.52 -6.04 11.38
C TYR A 113 -10.74 -7.09 12.19
N GLY A 114 -9.44 -7.20 11.92
CA GLY A 114 -8.56 -8.16 12.62
C GLY A 114 -8.72 -9.58 12.09
N LEU A 115 -8.50 -10.58 12.96
CA LEU A 115 -8.42 -12.00 12.57
C LEU A 115 -9.72 -12.57 11.98
N GLU A 116 -10.87 -11.99 12.33
CA GLU A 116 -12.18 -12.44 11.84
C GLU A 116 -12.58 -11.79 10.50
N GLN A 117 -11.76 -10.86 10.00
CA GLN A 117 -12.01 -10.20 8.73
C GLN A 117 -11.95 -11.18 7.56
N ASP A 118 -13.00 -11.20 6.75
CA ASP A 118 -12.98 -11.80 5.42
C ASP A 118 -12.60 -10.74 4.39
N SER A 119 -11.41 -10.85 3.81
CA SER A 119 -10.88 -9.85 2.86
C SER A 119 -11.76 -9.68 1.61
N ILE A 120 -12.59 -10.68 1.25
CA ILE A 120 -13.53 -10.57 0.12
C ILE A 120 -14.64 -9.54 0.42
N ARG A 121 -14.88 -9.21 1.69
CA ARG A 121 -15.94 -8.30 2.15
C ARG A 121 -15.52 -6.82 2.13
N TYR A 122 -14.90 -6.39 1.03
CA TYR A 122 -14.60 -4.97 0.78
C TYR A 122 -15.56 -4.36 -0.26
N ARG A 123 -15.63 -3.03 -0.28
CA ARG A 123 -16.48 -2.24 -1.17
C ARG A 123 -15.66 -1.75 -2.35
N GLY A 124 -15.75 -2.46 -3.48
CA GLY A 124 -15.00 -2.13 -4.69
C GLY A 124 -15.26 -0.70 -5.18
N GLU A 125 -16.43 -0.15 -4.92
CA GLU A 125 -16.79 1.22 -5.23
C GLU A 125 -15.92 2.28 -4.54
N TYR A 126 -15.24 1.95 -3.42
CA TYR A 126 -14.34 2.88 -2.73
C TYR A 126 -12.93 2.90 -3.32
N VAL A 127 -12.54 1.83 -4.04
CA VAL A 127 -11.18 1.65 -4.55
C VAL A 127 -10.67 2.86 -5.34
N PRO A 128 -11.40 3.42 -6.32
CA PRO A 128 -10.91 4.56 -7.11
C PRO A 128 -10.69 5.84 -6.29
N ASP A 129 -11.35 5.96 -5.13
CA ASP A 129 -11.28 7.10 -4.21
C ASP A 129 -10.29 6.88 -3.06
N THR A 130 -9.56 5.76 -3.04
CA THR A 130 -8.50 5.54 -2.07
C THR A 130 -7.23 6.31 -2.44
N LEU A 131 -6.49 6.75 -1.42
CA LEU A 131 -5.22 7.43 -1.56
C LEU A 131 -4.09 6.41 -1.56
N LEU A 132 -3.29 6.37 -2.63
CA LEU A 132 -2.12 5.50 -2.71
C LEU A 132 -0.96 6.09 -1.91
N ILE A 133 -0.51 5.36 -0.90
CA ILE A 133 0.53 5.81 0.02
C ILE A 133 1.80 4.97 0.00
N GLY A 134 1.80 3.82 -0.68
CA GLY A 134 2.95 2.92 -0.71
C GLY A 134 2.71 1.64 -1.49
N TYR A 135 3.80 0.88 -1.65
CA TYR A 135 3.82 -0.45 -2.25
C TYR A 135 4.51 -1.39 -1.29
N TRP A 136 3.93 -2.57 -1.04
CA TRP A 136 4.53 -3.63 -0.22
C TRP A 136 4.46 -4.94 -0.97
N ASP A 137 5.61 -5.55 -1.22
CA ASP A 137 5.78 -6.62 -2.19
C ASP A 137 5.13 -6.21 -3.54
N ASP A 138 4.36 -7.08 -4.22
CA ASP A 138 3.57 -6.68 -5.41
C ASP A 138 2.19 -6.08 -5.07
N GLY A 139 1.99 -5.62 -3.83
CA GLY A 139 0.75 -5.03 -3.34
C GLY A 139 0.81 -3.50 -3.17
N VAL A 140 -0.34 -2.90 -2.88
CA VAL A 140 -0.50 -1.46 -2.63
C VAL A 140 -1.07 -1.19 -1.24
N ALA A 141 -0.48 -0.20 -0.56
CA ALA A 141 -0.98 0.37 0.68
C ALA A 141 -1.81 1.62 0.37
N LEU A 142 -3.05 1.64 0.85
CA LEU A 142 -4.04 2.66 0.51
C LEU A 142 -4.72 3.24 1.76
N LEU A 143 -5.20 4.48 1.67
CA LEU A 143 -6.06 5.10 2.70
C LEU A 143 -7.44 5.41 2.09
N ASN A 144 -8.50 4.98 2.77
CA ASN A 144 -9.87 5.10 2.31
C ASN A 144 -10.60 6.27 3.01
N PRO A 145 -10.80 7.42 2.32
CA PRO A 145 -11.50 8.56 2.91
C PRO A 145 -13.00 8.35 3.11
N CYS A 146 -13.61 7.32 2.51
CA CYS A 146 -15.04 7.05 2.63
C CYS A 146 -15.41 6.45 3.99
N VAL A 147 -14.44 5.90 4.73
CA VAL A 147 -14.63 5.31 6.05
C VAL A 147 -13.68 5.99 7.02
N ARG A 148 -14.25 6.78 7.94
CA ARG A 148 -13.50 7.57 8.91
C ARG A 148 -13.94 7.24 10.33
N THR A 149 -12.99 7.20 11.26
CA THR A 149 -13.29 7.12 12.69
C THR A 149 -13.72 8.48 13.25
N ALA A 150 -14.21 8.51 14.49
CA ALA A 150 -14.57 9.76 15.15
C ALA A 150 -13.35 10.67 15.41
N GLU A 151 -12.16 10.08 15.47
CA GLU A 151 -10.87 10.75 15.66
C GLU A 151 -10.28 11.30 14.34
N GLY A 152 -10.95 11.06 13.21
CA GLY A 152 -10.49 11.50 11.89
C GLY A 152 -9.51 10.55 11.20
N GLU A 153 -9.25 9.37 11.77
CA GLU A 153 -8.48 8.32 11.08
C GLU A 153 -9.27 7.78 9.89
N TRP A 154 -8.56 7.47 8.82
CA TRP A 154 -9.12 6.82 7.65
C TRP A 154 -8.83 5.33 7.74
N GLU A 155 -9.78 4.53 7.29
CA GLU A 155 -9.55 3.10 7.11
C GLU A 155 -8.36 2.90 6.15
N ALA A 156 -7.45 1.99 6.48
CA ALA A 156 -6.27 1.72 5.67
C ALA A 156 -6.37 0.32 5.07
N TRP A 157 -5.96 0.16 3.82
CA TRP A 157 -6.12 -1.09 3.06
C TRP A 157 -4.77 -1.57 2.55
N TYR A 158 -4.63 -2.89 2.50
CA TYR A 158 -3.62 -3.57 1.72
C TYR A 158 -4.31 -4.41 0.64
N LEU A 159 -4.01 -4.12 -0.63
CA LEU A 159 -4.45 -4.92 -1.78
C LEU A 159 -3.24 -5.60 -2.38
N ALA A 160 -3.34 -6.90 -2.65
CA ALA A 160 -2.29 -7.62 -3.35
C ALA A 160 -2.87 -8.69 -4.27
N PRO A 161 -2.22 -9.00 -5.41
CA PRO A 161 -2.75 -9.97 -6.38
C PRO A 161 -3.01 -11.38 -5.82
N TRP A 162 -2.31 -11.77 -4.74
CA TRP A 162 -2.51 -13.06 -4.06
C TRP A 162 -3.59 -13.03 -2.97
N LEU A 163 -4.14 -11.85 -2.64
CA LEU A 163 -5.27 -11.73 -1.73
C LEU A 163 -6.59 -11.83 -2.50
N PRO A 164 -7.60 -12.54 -1.97
CA PRO A 164 -8.89 -12.67 -2.65
C PRO A 164 -9.70 -11.36 -2.63
N GLY A 165 -9.36 -10.44 -1.71
CA GLY A 165 -9.93 -9.10 -1.56
C GLY A 165 -8.99 -8.16 -0.79
N ALA A 166 -9.55 -7.16 -0.10
CA ALA A 166 -8.77 -6.17 0.66
C ALA A 166 -8.56 -6.60 2.11
N HIS A 167 -7.32 -6.51 2.60
CA HIS A 167 -7.07 -6.58 4.03
C HIS A 167 -7.13 -5.17 4.63
N ARG A 168 -8.07 -4.93 5.54
CA ARG A 168 -8.42 -3.58 6.01
C ARG A 168 -8.12 -3.39 7.49
N TYR A 169 -7.81 -2.15 7.83
CA TYR A 169 -7.36 -1.71 9.14
C TYR A 169 -8.07 -0.40 9.49
N ARG A 170 -8.23 -0.11 10.78
CA ARG A 170 -8.98 1.08 11.21
C ARG A 170 -8.22 2.39 11.00
N SER A 171 -6.90 2.32 10.80
CA SER A 171 -6.02 3.46 10.66
C SER A 171 -4.74 3.10 9.89
N PHE A 172 -4.02 4.11 9.41
CA PHE A 172 -2.67 3.93 8.89
C PHE A 172 -1.73 3.34 9.95
N TRP A 173 -1.87 3.76 11.21
CA TRP A 173 -1.08 3.21 12.31
C TRP A 173 -1.23 1.70 12.44
N ASP A 174 -2.45 1.18 12.43
CA ASP A 174 -2.72 -0.25 12.56
C ASP A 174 -2.10 -1.05 11.41
N LEU A 175 -2.22 -0.54 10.19
CA LEU A 175 -1.60 -1.10 8.98
C LEU A 175 -0.06 -1.13 9.12
N ALA A 176 0.55 0.01 9.47
CA ALA A 176 2.00 0.13 9.61
C ALA A 176 2.57 -0.75 10.75
N MET A 177 1.85 -0.90 11.86
CA MET A 177 2.27 -1.76 12.97
C MET A 177 2.18 -3.25 12.60
N ASP A 178 1.19 -3.64 11.81
CA ASP A 178 1.07 -5.02 11.32
C ASP A 178 2.22 -5.38 10.38
N GLU A 179 2.52 -4.49 9.42
CA GLU A 179 3.67 -4.59 8.52
C GLU A 179 5.00 -4.77 9.29
N LEU A 180 5.25 -3.92 10.29
CA LEU A 180 6.45 -4.03 11.13
C LEU A 180 6.50 -5.36 11.88
N ARG A 181 5.38 -5.84 12.43
CA ARG A 181 5.34 -7.15 13.09
C ARG A 181 5.70 -8.27 12.12
N MET A 182 5.22 -8.23 10.88
CA MET A 182 5.55 -9.23 9.87
C MET A 182 7.04 -9.19 9.51
N GLN A 183 7.61 -7.99 9.36
CA GLN A 183 9.01 -7.82 9.00
C GLN A 183 9.99 -8.32 10.08
N TYR A 184 9.66 -8.13 11.36
CA TYR A 184 10.51 -8.58 12.49
C TYR A 184 10.16 -9.98 13.02
N SER A 185 9.18 -10.67 12.43
CA SER A 185 8.86 -12.06 12.73
C SER A 185 9.53 -13.07 11.77
N ARG A 186 10.30 -12.59 10.79
CA ARG A 186 11.09 -13.40 9.85
C ARG A 186 12.51 -13.66 10.37
#